data_AF-A0A7C3ZNP9-F1
#
_entry.id   AF-A0A7C3ZNP9-F1
#
_cell.length_a   1.000
_cell.length_b   1.000
_cell.length_c   1.000
_cell.angle_alpha   90.00
_cell.angle_beta   90.00
_cell.angle_gamma   90.00
#
_symmetry.space_group_name_H-M   'P 1'
#
loop_
_entity.id
_entity.type
_entity.pdbx_description
1 polymer ?
#
loop_
_entity_poly.entity_id
_entity_poly.type
_entity_poly.pdbx_seq_one_letter_code
_entity_poly.pdbx_strand_id
1 'polypeptide(L)'
;MKLIAAFVLSLLATPLMAQSIPVHGNWCGIGHSGGPFAAPPTDPLDAACMRHDICTGQQGRFSCGCDIGFMQELRNTPWPNPGIQAKARAIYDSIAVIPCRNPDGQAVKMDMFMGDWSREVLSGREAPWEVLRRWGLLGQDAVNYGF
;
A
#
# COMPACT_ATOMS: atom_id res chain seq x y z
N MET A 1 -14.85 -38.70 -41.95
CA MET A 1 -13.62 -38.25 -41.27
C MET A 1 -13.30 -36.83 -41.73
N LYS A 2 -14.08 -35.83 -41.29
CA LYS A 2 -13.74 -34.41 -41.42
C LYS A 2 -13.29 -33.97 -40.04
N LEU A 3 -12.00 -33.66 -39.95
CA LEU A 3 -11.26 -33.51 -38.72
C LEU A 3 -11.82 -32.36 -37.88
N ILE A 4 -12.02 -32.70 -36.61
CA ILE A 4 -12.29 -31.83 -35.47
C ILE A 4 -11.13 -30.82 -35.40
N ALA A 5 -11.29 -29.64 -35.98
CA ALA A 5 -10.24 -28.61 -36.00
C ALA A 5 -10.80 -27.22 -35.67
N ALA A 6 -11.86 -27.15 -34.85
CA ALA A 6 -12.46 -25.88 -34.45
C ALA A 6 -12.62 -25.72 -32.92
N PHE A 7 -12.04 -26.61 -32.11
CA PHE A 7 -12.29 -26.59 -30.66
C PHE A 7 -11.05 -26.60 -29.77
N VAL A 8 -9.85 -26.40 -30.33
CA VAL A 8 -8.60 -26.45 -29.53
C VAL A 8 -7.65 -25.32 -29.95
N LEU A 9 -8.11 -24.08 -29.87
CA LEU A 9 -7.21 -22.93 -29.78
C LEU A 9 -7.54 -22.15 -28.50
N SER A 10 -7.12 -22.74 -27.38
CA SER A 10 -6.44 -22.05 -26.27
C SER A 10 -6.72 -20.53 -26.19
N LEU A 11 -7.58 -20.00 -25.33
CA LEU A 11 -7.67 -20.22 -23.88
C LEU A 11 -6.36 -19.87 -23.12
N LEU A 12 -5.47 -19.05 -23.69
CA LEU A 12 -4.21 -18.63 -23.05
C LEU A 12 -3.92 -17.14 -23.25
N ALA A 13 -4.84 -16.31 -22.78
CA ALA A 13 -4.50 -14.96 -22.34
C ALA A 13 -5.61 -14.49 -21.39
N THR A 14 -5.74 -15.12 -20.22
CA THR A 14 -6.20 -14.31 -19.10
C THR A 14 -5.13 -13.22 -18.95
N PRO A 15 -5.44 -11.93 -19.13
CA PRO A 15 -4.54 -10.92 -18.58
C PRO A 15 -4.39 -11.32 -17.11
N LEU A 16 -3.15 -11.51 -16.66
CA LEU A 16 -2.84 -11.55 -15.23
C LEU A 16 -3.46 -10.26 -14.71
N MET A 17 -4.66 -10.36 -14.13
CA MET A 17 -5.38 -9.20 -13.62
C MET A 17 -4.34 -8.45 -12.80
N ALA A 18 -4.03 -7.21 -13.17
CA ALA A 18 -3.26 -6.37 -12.28
C ALA A 18 -4.10 -6.32 -11.01
N GLN A 19 -3.72 -7.15 -10.02
CA GLN A 19 -4.54 -7.38 -8.85
C GLN A 19 -4.52 -6.09 -8.06
N SER A 20 -5.64 -5.38 -8.14
CA SER A 20 -5.94 -4.27 -7.25
C SER A 20 -6.19 -4.85 -5.87
N ILE A 21 -5.45 -4.37 -4.88
CA ILE A 21 -5.61 -4.71 -3.46
C ILE A 21 -6.03 -3.43 -2.73
N PRO A 22 -7.29 -3.00 -2.88
CA PRO A 22 -7.84 -1.85 -2.17
C PRO A 22 -7.75 -2.06 -0.67
N VAL A 23 -7.41 -1.04 0.12
CA VAL A 23 -7.46 -1.14 1.59
C VAL A 23 -8.20 0.04 2.23
N HIS A 24 -8.33 1.15 1.50
CA HIS A 24 -9.03 2.33 1.97
C HIS A 24 -9.36 3.30 0.85
N GLY A 25 -10.53 3.93 0.95
CA GLY A 25 -10.96 5.00 0.06
C GLY A 25 -10.86 4.65 -1.43
N ASN A 26 -10.51 5.64 -2.23
CA ASN A 26 -10.39 5.55 -3.67
C ASN A 26 -8.93 5.35 -4.15
N TRP A 27 -7.94 5.49 -3.27
CA TRP A 27 -6.53 5.53 -3.63
C TRP A 27 -5.65 4.57 -2.85
N CYS A 28 -5.92 4.28 -1.58
CA CYS A 28 -5.03 3.43 -0.80
C CYS A 28 -5.16 1.95 -1.20
N GLY A 29 -4.09 1.39 -1.77
CA GLY A 29 -3.99 -0.03 -2.08
C GLY A 29 -3.07 -0.31 -3.26
N ILE A 30 -2.50 -1.52 -3.32
CA ILE A 30 -1.61 -1.89 -4.44
C ILE A 30 -2.45 -1.94 -5.72
N GLY A 31 -2.15 -1.07 -6.69
CA GLY A 31 -2.91 -1.02 -7.94
C GLY A 31 -4.37 -0.58 -7.77
N HIS A 32 -4.72 0.02 -6.62
CA HIS A 32 -6.09 0.45 -6.33
C HIS A 32 -6.48 1.72 -7.07
N SER A 33 -5.56 2.68 -7.24
CA SER A 33 -5.90 3.89 -7.97
C SER A 33 -6.26 3.59 -9.43
N GLY A 34 -7.39 4.14 -9.85
CA GLY A 34 -7.78 4.25 -11.26
C GLY A 34 -6.91 5.24 -12.07
N GLY A 35 -5.76 5.66 -11.53
CA GLY A 35 -4.95 6.75 -12.08
C GLY A 35 -5.68 8.10 -12.04
N PRO A 36 -5.42 9.03 -12.98
CA PRO A 36 -6.03 10.37 -12.99
C PRO A 36 -7.56 10.39 -13.15
N PHE A 37 -8.20 9.23 -13.35
CA PHE A 37 -9.65 9.05 -13.41
C PHE A 37 -10.26 8.53 -12.11
N ALA A 38 -9.46 8.33 -11.05
CA ALA A 38 -9.97 7.94 -9.75
C ALA A 38 -10.84 9.06 -9.15
N ALA A 39 -11.87 8.65 -8.40
CA ALA A 39 -12.74 9.57 -7.68
C ALA A 39 -11.93 10.40 -6.66
N PRO A 40 -12.41 11.60 -6.27
CA PRO A 40 -11.75 12.43 -5.27
C PRO A 40 -11.45 11.66 -3.98
N PRO A 41 -10.35 11.96 -3.27
CA PRO A 41 -10.02 11.26 -2.03
C PRO A 41 -11.15 11.45 -1.00
N THR A 42 -11.51 10.37 -0.31
CA THR A 42 -12.66 10.37 0.62
C THR A 42 -12.34 11.00 1.97
N ASP A 43 -11.07 10.99 2.38
CA ASP A 43 -10.60 11.57 3.63
C ASP A 43 -9.09 11.93 3.57
N PRO A 44 -8.47 12.47 4.64
CA PRO A 44 -7.06 12.83 4.63
C PRO A 44 -6.08 11.68 4.37
N LEU A 45 -6.39 10.45 4.77
CA LEU A 45 -5.52 9.28 4.52
C LEU A 45 -5.59 8.89 3.05
N ASP A 46 -6.80 8.86 2.48
CA ASP A 46 -6.99 8.64 1.06
C ASP A 46 -6.28 9.71 0.21
N ALA A 47 -6.27 10.96 0.67
CA ALA A 47 -5.53 12.05 0.03
C ALA A 47 -4.01 11.87 0.09
N ALA A 48 -3.49 11.26 1.16
CA ALA A 48 -2.07 10.91 1.28
C ALA A 48 -1.68 9.82 0.28
N CYS A 49 -2.51 8.77 0.17
CA CYS A 49 -2.35 7.71 -0.82
C CYS A 49 -2.42 8.26 -2.26
N MET A 50 -3.34 9.19 -2.54
CA MET A 50 -3.41 9.87 -3.84
C MET A 50 -2.10 10.57 -4.20
N ARG A 51 -1.48 11.29 -3.25
CA ARG A 51 -0.19 11.97 -3.49
C ARG A 51 0.93 10.97 -3.75
N HIS A 52 0.96 9.86 -3.04
CA HIS A 52 1.93 8.78 -3.27
C HIS A 52 1.77 8.16 -4.66
N ASP A 53 0.54 7.85 -5.06
CA ASP A 53 0.24 7.28 -6.37
C ASP A 53 0.59 8.23 -7.52
N ILE A 54 0.28 9.53 -7.37
CA ILE A 54 0.71 10.56 -8.34
C ILE A 54 2.23 10.62 -8.43
N CYS A 55 2.93 10.60 -7.29
CA CYS A 55 4.40 10.60 -7.25
C CYS A 55 4.97 9.37 -7.99
N THR A 56 4.46 8.17 -7.72
CA THR A 56 4.94 6.96 -8.39
C THR A 56 4.59 6.93 -9.88
N GLY A 57 3.47 7.55 -10.28
CA GLY A 57 3.12 7.77 -11.68
C GLY A 57 4.12 8.68 -12.42
N GLN A 58 4.64 9.71 -11.74
CA GLN A 58 5.60 10.67 -12.31
C GLN A 58 7.05 10.19 -12.26
N GLN A 59 7.47 9.58 -11.15
CA GLN A 59 8.85 9.15 -10.89
C GLN A 59 9.11 7.68 -11.28
N GLY A 60 8.06 6.98 -11.70
CA GLY A 60 8.05 5.56 -11.99
C GLY A 60 7.80 4.70 -10.74
N ARG A 61 7.22 3.52 -10.99
CA ARG A 61 6.92 2.51 -9.95
C ARG A 61 8.14 2.19 -9.09
N PHE A 62 7.92 1.90 -7.81
CA PHE A 62 8.97 1.55 -6.85
C PHE A 62 10.03 2.66 -6.63
N SER A 63 9.61 3.92 -6.70
CA SER A 63 10.44 5.08 -6.36
C SER A 63 10.62 5.19 -4.84
N CYS A 64 11.84 4.98 -4.34
CA CYS A 64 12.12 5.11 -2.91
C CYS A 64 11.84 6.52 -2.38
N GLY A 65 12.07 7.57 -3.18
CA GLY A 65 11.77 8.94 -2.79
C GLY A 65 10.28 9.17 -2.56
N CYS A 66 9.42 8.56 -3.38
CA CYS A 66 7.97 8.62 -3.18
C CYS A 66 7.56 7.88 -1.90
N ASP A 67 8.10 6.68 -1.67
CA ASP A 67 7.80 5.91 -0.46
C ASP A 67 8.27 6.64 0.82
N ILE A 68 9.48 7.21 0.81
CA ILE A 68 10.02 7.97 1.95
C ILE A 68 9.18 9.21 2.23
N GLY A 69 8.83 9.98 1.20
CA GLY A 69 7.96 11.15 1.36
C GLY A 69 6.58 10.78 1.90
N PHE A 70 6.01 9.68 1.41
CA PHE A 70 4.73 9.16 1.91
C PHE A 70 4.83 8.69 3.37
N MET A 71 5.89 7.97 3.73
CA MET A 71 6.14 7.57 5.12
C MET A 71 6.27 8.78 6.05
N GLN A 72 6.97 9.84 5.63
CA GLN A 72 7.07 11.08 6.40
C GLN A 72 5.72 11.76 6.57
N GLU A 73 4.90 11.78 5.52
CA GLU A 73 3.56 12.33 5.59
C GLU A 73 2.67 11.53 6.56
N LEU A 74 2.69 10.20 6.47
CA LEU A 74 1.90 9.33 7.35
C LEU A 74 2.28 9.48 8.82
N ARG A 75 3.59 9.66 9.08
CA ARG A 75 4.16 9.82 10.41
C ARG A 75 3.78 11.14 11.07
N ASN A 76 3.67 12.22 10.29
CA ASN A 76 3.55 13.59 10.83
C ASN A 76 2.12 14.16 10.73
N THR A 77 1.20 13.46 10.08
CA THR A 77 -0.17 13.94 9.90
C THR A 77 -1.01 13.75 11.17
N PRO A 78 -1.68 14.81 11.68
CA PRO A 78 -2.69 14.67 12.71
C PRO A 78 -3.98 14.11 12.09
N TRP A 79 -4.28 12.85 12.39
CA TRP A 79 -5.41 12.15 11.79
C TRP A 79 -6.76 12.55 12.43
N PRO A 80 -7.85 12.53 11.65
CA PRO A 80 -9.15 13.01 12.11
C PRO A 80 -9.77 12.14 13.21
N ASN A 81 -9.38 10.87 13.31
CA ASN A 81 -9.82 9.95 14.35
C ASN A 81 -8.82 8.78 14.52
N PRO A 82 -8.91 8.03 15.63
CA PRO A 82 -8.00 6.91 15.91
C PRO A 82 -8.06 5.76 14.89
N GLY A 83 -9.19 5.55 14.23
CA GLY A 83 -9.34 4.51 13.19
C GLY A 83 -8.49 4.82 11.96
N ILE A 84 -8.56 6.07 11.48
CA ILE A 84 -7.72 6.55 10.37
C ILE A 84 -6.24 6.56 10.77
N GLN A 85 -5.93 6.96 12.01
CA GLN A 85 -4.55 6.89 12.52
C GLN A 85 -4.00 5.46 12.53
N ALA A 86 -4.79 4.49 13.01
CA ALA A 86 -4.37 3.10 13.05
C ALA A 86 -4.13 2.55 11.65
N LYS A 87 -5.01 2.89 10.69
CA LYS A 87 -4.85 2.48 9.29
C LYS A 87 -3.65 3.13 8.63
N ALA A 88 -3.44 4.43 8.85
CA ALA A 88 -2.25 5.14 8.40
C ALA A 88 -0.96 4.49 8.92
N ARG A 89 -0.94 4.09 10.20
CA ARG A 89 0.21 3.38 10.77
C ARG A 89 0.41 2.00 10.14
N ALA A 90 -0.65 1.27 9.86
CA ALA A 90 -0.55 -0.02 9.18
C ALA A 90 0.01 0.12 7.76
N ILE A 91 -0.40 1.17 7.03
CA ILE A 91 0.11 1.49 5.69
C ILE A 91 1.58 1.90 5.76
N TYR A 92 1.96 2.73 6.74
CA TYR A 92 3.35 3.11 7.01
C TYR A 92 4.26 1.88 7.22
N ASP A 93 3.82 0.95 8.07
CA ASP A 93 4.59 -0.27 8.34
C ASP A 93 4.70 -1.15 7.07
N SER A 94 3.62 -1.22 6.28
CA SER A 94 3.58 -2.00 5.04
C SER A 94 4.51 -1.42 3.97
N ILE A 95 4.42 -0.12 3.70
CA ILE A 95 5.23 0.51 2.66
C ILE A 95 6.72 0.47 3.00
N ALA A 96 7.08 0.51 4.29
CA ALA A 96 8.46 0.41 4.74
C ALA A 96 9.16 -0.88 4.26
N VAL A 97 8.44 -2.00 4.31
CA VAL A 97 8.99 -3.34 3.97
C VAL A 97 8.80 -3.73 2.51
N ILE A 98 7.93 -3.02 1.77
CA ILE A 98 7.79 -3.21 0.31
C ILE A 98 9.08 -2.74 -0.39
N PRO A 99 9.73 -3.57 -1.22
CA PRO A 99 10.96 -3.17 -1.90
C PRO A 99 10.78 -1.99 -2.87
N CYS A 100 11.73 -1.06 -2.85
CA CYS A 100 11.89 0.00 -3.86
C CYS A 100 13.22 -0.17 -4.64
N ARG A 101 13.39 0.53 -5.77
CA ARG A 101 14.51 0.27 -6.73
C ARG A 101 15.92 0.53 -6.20
N ASN A 102 16.09 1.44 -5.24
CA ASN A 102 17.41 1.84 -4.73
C ASN A 102 17.64 1.23 -3.34
N PRO A 103 18.71 0.44 -3.12
CA PRO A 103 19.00 -0.16 -1.82
C PRO A 103 19.23 0.85 -0.70
N ASP A 104 19.86 2.01 -0.98
CA ASP A 104 20.06 3.06 0.03
C ASP A 104 18.72 3.67 0.45
N GLY A 105 17.82 3.88 -0.53
CA GLY A 105 16.47 4.34 -0.25
C GLY A 105 15.65 3.32 0.54
N GLN A 106 15.82 2.02 0.23
CA GLN A 106 15.19 0.95 1.00
C GLN A 106 15.74 0.90 2.43
N ALA A 107 17.04 1.11 2.63
CA ALA A 107 17.65 1.19 3.95
C ALA A 107 17.08 2.35 4.78
N VAL A 108 16.85 3.52 4.16
CA VAL A 108 16.21 4.66 4.84
C VAL A 108 14.80 4.30 5.31
N LYS A 109 13.98 3.65 4.46
CA LYS A 109 12.63 3.20 4.85
C LYS A 109 12.67 2.23 6.03
N MET A 110 13.60 1.28 5.99
CA MET A 110 13.77 0.31 7.07
C MET A 110 14.28 0.96 8.36
N ASP A 111 15.19 1.93 8.28
CA ASP A 111 15.67 2.68 9.46
C ASP A 111 14.54 3.50 10.10
N MET A 112 13.74 4.20 9.29
CA MET A 112 12.55 4.90 9.76
C MET A 112 11.59 3.95 10.48
N PHE A 113 11.26 2.82 9.86
CA PHE A 113 10.35 1.82 10.44
C PHE A 113 10.91 1.20 11.71
N MET A 114 12.15 0.71 11.70
CA MET A 114 12.77 0.06 12.86
C MET A 114 12.99 1.05 14.00
N GLY A 115 13.34 2.30 13.70
CA GLY A 115 13.47 3.37 14.69
C GLY A 115 12.13 3.71 15.33
N ASP A 116 11.06 3.85 14.54
CA ASP A 116 9.73 4.14 15.06
C ASP A 116 9.16 2.96 15.86
N TRP A 117 9.27 1.74 15.34
CA TRP A 117 8.82 0.52 16.00
C TRP A 117 9.57 0.25 17.31
N SER A 118 10.91 0.33 17.31
CA SER A 118 11.71 0.11 18.52
C SER A 118 11.40 1.13 19.62
N ARG A 119 11.17 2.41 19.27
CA ARG A 119 10.77 3.41 20.26
C ARG A 119 9.41 3.09 20.89
N GLU A 120 8.43 2.65 20.12
CA GLU A 120 7.12 2.28 20.67
C GLU A 120 7.24 1.05 21.60
N VAL A 121 7.95 0.00 21.16
CA VAL A 121 8.18 -1.23 21.94
C VAL A 121 8.94 -0.93 23.24
N LEU A 122 10.05 -0.21 23.16
CA LEU A 122 10.87 0.13 24.34
C LEU A 122 10.16 1.07 25.30
N SER A 123 9.25 1.92 24.80
CA SER A 123 8.41 2.76 25.66
C SER A 123 7.23 2.02 26.29
N GLY A 124 7.00 0.76 25.93
CA GLY A 124 5.86 -0.03 26.39
C GLY A 124 4.51 0.42 25.82
N ARG A 125 4.51 1.30 24.80
CA ARG A 125 3.29 1.78 24.15
C ARG A 125 2.70 0.75 23.19
N GLU A 126 3.52 -0.16 22.68
CA GLU A 126 3.09 -1.25 21.80
C GLU A 126 3.84 -2.55 22.12
N ALA A 127 3.20 -3.68 21.86
CA ALA A 127 3.86 -4.98 21.92
C ALA A 127 4.64 -5.27 20.63
N PRO A 128 5.72 -6.08 20.66
CA PRO A 128 6.50 -6.39 19.46
C PRO A 128 5.68 -6.96 18.28
N TRP A 129 4.63 -7.75 18.56
CA TRP A 129 3.76 -8.38 17.56
C TRP A 129 2.66 -7.45 17.03
N GLU A 130 2.56 -6.22 17.53
CA GLU A 130 1.51 -5.29 17.14
C GLU A 130 1.57 -4.89 15.67
N VAL A 131 2.77 -4.89 15.07
CA VAL A 131 2.95 -4.72 13.62
C VAL A 131 2.23 -5.81 12.81
N LEU A 132 2.27 -7.07 13.27
CA LEU A 132 1.58 -8.17 12.60
C LEU A 132 0.07 -8.03 12.72
N ARG A 133 -0.42 -7.52 13.86
CA ARG A 133 -1.85 -7.22 14.05
C ARG A 133 -2.31 -6.16 13.06
N ARG A 134 -1.53 -5.08 12.89
CA ARG A 134 -1.83 -4.00 11.93
C ARG A 134 -1.88 -4.50 10.49
N TRP A 135 -0.94 -5.35 10.08
CA TRP A 135 -1.00 -5.97 8.75
C TRP A 135 -2.19 -6.90 8.59
N GLY A 136 -2.57 -7.64 9.63
CA GLY A 136 -3.80 -8.44 9.64
C GLY A 136 -5.05 -7.59 9.43
N LEU A 137 -5.13 -6.41 10.06
CA LEU A 137 -6.24 -5.47 9.86
C LEU A 137 -6.30 -4.93 8.43
N LEU A 138 -5.17 -4.58 7.82
CA LEU A 138 -5.14 -4.18 6.40
C LEU A 138 -5.56 -5.32 5.46
N GLY A 139 -5.19 -6.56 5.78
CA GLY A 139 -5.65 -7.73 5.01
C GLY A 139 -7.16 -7.91 5.10
N GLN A 140 -7.76 -7.68 6.27
CA GLN A 140 -9.22 -7.69 6.44
C GLN A 140 -9.88 -6.53 5.69
N ASP A 141 -9.28 -5.34 5.73
CA ASP A 141 -9.73 -4.22 4.90
C ASP A 141 -9.74 -4.62 3.42
N ALA A 142 -8.68 -5.26 2.92
CA ALA A 142 -8.64 -5.71 1.52
C ALA A 142 -9.81 -6.62 1.15
N VAL A 143 -10.11 -7.61 1.99
CA VAL A 143 -11.27 -8.48 1.81
C VAL A 143 -12.59 -7.69 1.83
N ASN A 144 -12.73 -6.71 2.72
CA ASN A 144 -13.93 -5.87 2.81
C ASN A 144 -14.13 -4.99 1.56
N TYR A 145 -13.04 -4.60 0.90
CA TYR A 145 -13.07 -3.88 -0.37
C TYR A 145 -13.22 -4.82 -1.59
N GLY A 146 -13.36 -6.14 -1.39
CA GLY A 146 -13.64 -7.11 -2.44
C GLY A 146 -12.40 -7.71 -3.12
N PHE A 147 -11.25 -7.67 -2.45
CA PHE A 147 -10.07 -8.47 -2.83
C PHE A 147 -10.27 -9.97 -2.53
#